data_AF-A0A963MNX0-F1
#
_entry.id   AF-A0A963MNX0-F1
#
_cell.length_a   1.000
_cell.length_b   1.000
_cell.length_c   1.000
_cell.angle_alpha   90.00
_cell.angle_beta   90.00
_cell.angle_gamma   90.00
#
_symmetry.space_group_name_H-M   'P 1'
#
loop_
_entity.id
_entity.type
_entity.pdbx_description
1 polymer ?
#
loop_
_entity_poly.entity_id
_entity_poly.type
_entity_poly.pdbx_seq_one_letter_code
_entity_poly.pdbx_strand_id
1 'polypeptide(L)'
;LRLAKGKESCLILDFVGRHREEFRFDRLLSKLTGLSRAQLIEAVDKGFGLLPPGCHIHLQRQTREQVLRSLRKLVQQNWRRLRTELQAYAALRGRTDIRLASFLAEQAIELDDLYRSSGRSGWTNLKRDAGLLSGPTGSEDDYFGRRFGDLLHIDDPARTDLLCSLREPDAAYRARDERERRLLQMLAYQIDAQQHQKVSGEDFLQRLQRHPEHTAELAELGGVLQARSSLRAQPVPGLEDVPLCLHAAYGIREILTALGWLSPSRRTPFQAGVLALHERKVELLFVTLDKREGYHERIAYRDYAISPELFHWQSQNAAGPQTPAGRRYLESPGNGWTFQLFVRAAKGTPYRACGPVTLERAEGAKPMSIHWRLGVPLPGRLFREFSILRGA
;
A
#
# COMPACT_ATOMS: atom_id res chain seq x y z
N LEU A 1 -1.27 -26.89 4.15
CA LEU A 1 -0.91 -28.16 3.47
C LEU A 1 0.29 -28.77 4.20
N ARG A 2 0.27 -30.08 4.51
CA ARG A 2 1.37 -30.74 5.25
C ARG A 2 2.32 -31.43 4.28
N LEU A 3 3.62 -31.40 4.60
CA LEU A 3 4.66 -32.13 3.88
C LEU A 3 4.66 -33.61 4.30
N ALA A 4 4.90 -34.51 3.35
CA ALA A 4 4.99 -35.94 3.58
C ALA A 4 6.06 -36.57 2.66
N LYS A 5 6.83 -37.54 3.18
CA LYS A 5 7.88 -38.22 2.42
C LYS A 5 7.26 -38.99 1.25
N GLY A 6 7.80 -38.83 0.03
CA GLY A 6 7.27 -39.44 -1.20
C GLY A 6 6.11 -38.67 -1.87
N LYS A 7 5.67 -37.54 -1.31
CA LYS A 7 4.65 -36.68 -1.92
C LYS A 7 5.31 -35.47 -2.59
N GLU A 8 5.41 -35.51 -3.91
CA GLU A 8 6.03 -34.44 -4.71
C GLU A 8 5.09 -33.26 -4.97
N SER A 9 3.78 -33.48 -5.04
CA SER A 9 2.78 -32.43 -5.24
C SER A 9 1.47 -32.72 -4.51
N CYS A 10 0.62 -31.69 -4.37
CA CYS A 10 -0.71 -31.83 -3.78
C CYS A 10 -1.74 -31.32 -4.79
N LEU A 11 -2.28 -32.23 -5.61
CA LEU A 11 -3.36 -31.90 -6.52
C LEU A 11 -4.67 -31.74 -5.73
N ILE A 12 -5.33 -30.60 -5.92
CA ILE A 12 -6.66 -30.31 -5.36
C ILE A 12 -7.59 -30.13 -6.55
N LEU A 13 -8.65 -30.94 -6.61
CA LEU A 13 -9.69 -30.84 -7.63
C LEU A 13 -10.94 -30.27 -6.98
N ASP A 14 -11.32 -29.07 -7.39
CA ASP A 14 -12.57 -28.43 -6.96
C ASP A 14 -13.59 -28.48 -8.09
N PHE A 15 -14.71 -29.16 -7.86
CA PHE A 15 -15.76 -29.36 -8.85
C PHE A 15 -16.78 -28.23 -8.71
N VAL A 16 -16.56 -27.16 -9.48
CA VAL A 16 -17.44 -25.99 -9.51
C VAL A 16 -18.75 -26.33 -10.22
N GLY A 17 -19.79 -26.60 -9.45
CA GLY A 17 -21.14 -26.86 -9.96
C GLY A 17 -21.88 -25.59 -10.39
N ARG A 18 -23.17 -25.71 -10.74
CA ARG A 18 -24.08 -24.55 -10.88
C ARG A 18 -24.30 -23.92 -9.50
N HIS A 19 -23.34 -23.13 -9.03
CA HIS A 19 -23.52 -22.30 -7.85
C HIS A 19 -24.60 -21.26 -8.10
N ARG A 20 -25.35 -20.88 -7.05
CA ARG A 20 -26.29 -19.75 -7.10
C ARG A 20 -25.54 -18.51 -7.58
N GLU A 21 -26.20 -17.60 -8.31
CA GLU A 21 -25.58 -16.36 -8.82
C GLU A 21 -24.87 -15.53 -7.74
N GLU A 22 -25.24 -15.73 -6.48
CA GLU A 22 -24.74 -15.04 -5.29
C GLU A 22 -23.39 -15.57 -4.76
N PHE A 23 -22.83 -16.65 -5.34
CA PHE A 23 -21.59 -17.23 -4.84
C PHE A 23 -20.39 -16.28 -5.02
N ARG A 24 -19.71 -15.99 -3.90
CA ARG A 24 -18.62 -15.02 -3.78
C ARG A 24 -17.26 -15.61 -4.14
N PHE A 25 -17.05 -15.83 -5.44
CA PHE A 25 -15.76 -16.30 -5.99
C PHE A 25 -14.58 -15.38 -5.62
N ASP A 26 -14.84 -14.08 -5.49
CA ASP A 26 -13.85 -13.10 -5.05
C ASP A 26 -13.24 -13.47 -3.69
N ARG A 27 -14.05 -13.90 -2.71
CA ARG A 27 -13.55 -14.22 -1.37
C ARG A 27 -12.70 -15.48 -1.36
N LEU A 28 -13.15 -16.52 -2.06
CA LEU A 28 -12.41 -17.79 -2.17
C LEU A 28 -11.05 -17.53 -2.81
N LEU A 29 -11.03 -16.86 -3.97
CA LEU A 29 -9.81 -16.63 -4.72
C LEU A 29 -8.91 -15.60 -4.05
N SER A 30 -9.43 -14.53 -3.42
CA SER A 30 -8.60 -13.57 -2.69
C SER A 30 -7.94 -14.22 -1.48
N LYS A 31 -8.61 -15.13 -0.77
CA LYS A 31 -7.97 -15.86 0.35
C LYS A 31 -6.88 -16.83 -0.11
N LEU A 32 -7.07 -17.47 -1.26
CA LEU A 32 -6.09 -18.39 -1.83
C LEU A 32 -4.88 -17.68 -2.44
N THR A 33 -5.10 -16.53 -3.06
CA THR A 33 -4.07 -15.84 -3.86
C THR A 33 -3.49 -14.60 -3.19
N GLY A 34 -4.19 -14.01 -2.22
CA GLY A 34 -3.85 -12.71 -1.63
C GLY A 34 -4.07 -11.52 -2.55
N LEU A 35 -4.67 -11.73 -3.73
CA LEU A 35 -4.90 -10.69 -4.74
C LEU A 35 -6.14 -9.85 -4.43
N SER A 36 -6.07 -8.56 -4.75
CA SER A 36 -7.24 -7.67 -4.75
C SER A 36 -8.24 -8.08 -5.83
N ARG A 37 -9.49 -7.61 -5.76
CA ARG A 37 -10.50 -8.00 -6.75
C ARG A 37 -10.16 -7.58 -8.17
N ALA A 38 -9.57 -6.40 -8.35
CA ALA A 38 -9.11 -5.94 -9.66
C ALA A 38 -8.02 -6.88 -10.20
N GLN A 39 -7.06 -7.24 -9.36
CA GLN A 39 -6.01 -8.20 -9.70
C GLN A 39 -6.55 -9.61 -9.95
N LEU A 40 -7.60 -10.03 -9.24
CA LEU A 40 -8.27 -11.31 -9.49
C LEU A 40 -8.95 -11.36 -10.85
N ILE A 41 -9.58 -10.28 -11.30
CA ILE A 41 -10.17 -10.24 -12.64
C ILE A 41 -9.08 -10.46 -13.69
N GLU A 42 -7.96 -9.74 -13.57
CA GLU A 42 -6.82 -9.91 -14.47
C GLU A 42 -6.20 -11.31 -14.36
N ALA A 43 -6.01 -11.83 -13.16
CA ALA A 43 -5.44 -13.16 -12.91
C ALA A 43 -6.33 -14.29 -13.42
N VAL A 44 -7.65 -14.16 -13.31
CA VAL A 44 -8.58 -15.15 -13.88
C VAL A 44 -8.60 -15.06 -15.41
N ASP A 45 -8.50 -13.85 -15.99
CA ASP A 45 -8.53 -13.63 -17.44
C ASP A 45 -7.24 -14.09 -18.13
N LYS A 46 -6.08 -13.64 -17.62
CA LYS A 46 -4.74 -13.86 -18.18
C LYS A 46 -4.01 -15.07 -17.58
N GLY A 47 -4.58 -15.72 -16.58
CA GLY A 47 -3.93 -16.78 -15.81
C GLY A 47 -3.25 -16.26 -14.54
N PHE A 48 -3.23 -17.08 -13.48
CA PHE A 48 -2.74 -16.69 -12.15
C PHE A 48 -1.21 -16.52 -12.12
N GLY A 49 -0.71 -15.40 -12.62
CA GLY A 49 0.72 -15.12 -12.74
C GLY A 49 1.45 -14.67 -11.46
N LEU A 50 0.72 -14.47 -10.36
CA LEU A 50 1.26 -13.94 -9.08
C LEU A 50 1.17 -14.96 -7.93
N LEU A 51 1.07 -16.25 -8.23
CA LEU A 51 1.04 -17.29 -7.19
C LEU A 51 2.43 -17.57 -6.62
N PRO A 52 2.52 -18.05 -5.36
CA PRO A 52 3.77 -18.56 -4.82
C PRO A 52 4.42 -19.64 -5.71
N PRO A 53 5.76 -19.74 -5.78
CA PRO A 53 6.46 -20.74 -6.57
C PRO A 53 5.99 -22.16 -6.25
N GLY A 54 5.73 -22.96 -7.28
CA GLY A 54 5.22 -24.33 -7.16
C GLY A 54 3.72 -24.45 -6.93
N CYS A 55 2.99 -23.34 -6.84
CA CYS A 55 1.53 -23.33 -6.80
C CYS A 55 0.95 -23.00 -8.18
N HIS A 56 0.02 -23.82 -8.65
CA HIS A 56 -0.69 -23.61 -9.91
C HIS A 56 -2.19 -23.68 -9.67
N ILE A 57 -2.92 -22.67 -10.13
CA ILE A 57 -4.39 -22.68 -10.17
C ILE A 57 -4.80 -22.70 -11.64
N HIS A 58 -5.56 -23.71 -12.02
CA HIS A 58 -6.10 -23.84 -13.36
C HIS A 58 -7.63 -23.90 -13.28
N LEU A 59 -8.29 -22.99 -13.98
CA LEU A 59 -9.75 -22.97 -14.11
C LEU A 59 -10.11 -23.44 -15.51
N GLN A 60 -11.04 -24.39 -15.60
CA GLN A 60 -11.61 -24.79 -16.89
C GLN A 60 -12.29 -23.60 -17.57
N ARG A 61 -12.35 -23.61 -18.91
CA ARG A 61 -12.87 -22.48 -19.71
C ARG A 61 -14.25 -21.98 -19.23
N GLN A 62 -15.21 -22.89 -19.03
CA GLN A 62 -16.56 -22.52 -18.60
C GLN A 62 -16.56 -21.91 -17.19
N THR A 63 -15.82 -22.52 -16.25
CA THR A 63 -15.64 -22.01 -14.89
C THR A 63 -14.97 -20.63 -14.90
N ARG A 64 -13.94 -20.44 -15.72
CA ARG A 64 -13.24 -19.16 -15.87
C ARG A 64 -14.19 -18.06 -16.35
N GLU A 65 -14.99 -18.33 -17.37
CA GLU A 65 -15.99 -17.38 -17.89
C GLU A 65 -17.07 -17.06 -16.83
N GLN A 66 -17.53 -18.06 -16.07
CA GLN A 66 -18.49 -17.88 -14.97
C GLN A 66 -17.92 -17.04 -13.84
N VAL A 67 -16.69 -17.33 -13.41
CA VAL A 67 -15.97 -16.58 -12.38
C VAL A 67 -15.75 -15.14 -12.85
N LEU A 68 -15.25 -14.92 -14.07
CA LEU A 68 -15.07 -13.57 -14.63
C LEU A 68 -16.37 -12.77 -14.67
N ARG A 69 -17.47 -13.41 -15.08
CA ARG A 69 -18.79 -12.76 -15.12
C ARG A 69 -19.25 -12.36 -13.73
N SER A 70 -19.09 -13.25 -12.74
CA SER A 70 -19.40 -12.96 -11.34
C SER A 70 -18.54 -11.81 -10.80
N LEU A 71 -17.22 -11.89 -10.96
CA LEU A 71 -16.28 -10.84 -10.53
C LEU A 71 -16.59 -9.48 -11.17
N ARG A 72 -16.85 -9.44 -12.49
CA ARG A 72 -17.19 -8.19 -13.21
C ARG A 72 -18.54 -7.63 -12.76
N LYS A 73 -19.55 -8.47 -12.52
CA LYS A 73 -20.88 -8.05 -12.03
C LYS A 73 -20.77 -7.43 -10.63
N LEU A 74 -19.96 -8.02 -9.75
CA LEU A 74 -19.69 -7.49 -8.41
C LEU A 74 -19.02 -6.11 -8.45
N VAL A 75 -18.10 -5.88 -9.40
CA VAL A 75 -17.42 -4.59 -9.58
C VAL A 75 -18.36 -3.50 -10.13
N GLN A 76 -19.26 -3.85 -11.05
CA GLN A 76 -20.11 -2.88 -11.75
C GLN A 76 -21.34 -2.41 -10.94
N GLN A 77 -21.80 -3.19 -9.95
CA GLN A 77 -23.05 -2.91 -9.21
C GLN A 77 -22.86 -2.35 -7.79
N ASN A 78 -21.66 -1.88 -7.45
CA ASN A 78 -21.21 -1.81 -6.06
C ASN A 78 -21.96 -0.78 -5.19
N TRP A 79 -22.10 0.50 -5.60
CA TRP A 79 -22.58 1.53 -4.66
C TRP A 79 -24.05 1.43 -4.26
N ARG A 80 -24.95 1.22 -5.24
CA ARG A 80 -26.39 1.03 -4.94
C ARG A 80 -26.62 -0.20 -4.07
N ARG A 81 -25.87 -1.28 -4.35
CA ARG A 81 -25.89 -2.50 -3.54
C ARG A 81 -25.37 -2.26 -2.13
N LEU A 82 -24.21 -1.63 -1.97
CA LEU A 82 -23.65 -1.27 -0.65
C LEU A 82 -24.64 -0.44 0.16
N ARG A 83 -25.33 0.51 -0.49
CA ARG A 83 -26.38 1.31 0.13
C ARG A 83 -27.53 0.43 0.64
N THR A 84 -28.03 -0.48 -0.19
CA THR A 84 -29.11 -1.41 0.20
C THR A 84 -28.67 -2.37 1.31
N GLU A 85 -27.45 -2.91 1.24
CA GLU A 85 -26.88 -3.76 2.30
C GLU A 85 -26.75 -2.98 3.61
N LEU A 86 -26.29 -1.73 3.57
CA LEU A 86 -26.21 -0.89 4.76
C LEU A 86 -27.58 -0.55 5.35
N GLN A 87 -28.58 -0.27 4.51
CA GLN A 87 -29.95 -0.03 4.96
C GLN A 87 -30.56 -1.27 5.63
N ALA A 88 -30.39 -2.45 5.04
CA ALA A 88 -30.84 -3.71 5.61
C ALA A 88 -30.12 -4.01 6.94
N TYR A 89 -28.80 -3.80 6.97
CA TYR A 89 -27.99 -3.94 8.17
C TYR A 89 -28.45 -3.01 9.30
N ALA A 90 -28.72 -1.74 8.98
CA ALA A 90 -29.23 -0.75 9.91
C ALA A 90 -30.62 -1.09 10.46
N ALA A 91 -31.50 -1.65 9.62
CA ALA A 91 -32.84 -2.08 10.04
C ALA A 91 -32.79 -3.22 11.06
N LEU A 92 -31.79 -4.12 10.97
CA LEU A 92 -31.62 -5.26 11.87
C LEU A 92 -30.89 -4.89 13.17
N ARG A 93 -29.85 -4.05 13.10
CA ARG A 93 -28.99 -3.71 14.24
C ARG A 93 -29.43 -2.46 15.01
N GLY A 94 -30.32 -1.66 14.42
CA GLY A 94 -30.61 -0.31 14.90
C GLY A 94 -29.62 0.72 14.33
N ARG A 95 -30.05 1.98 14.29
CA ARG A 95 -29.34 3.07 13.59
C ARG A 95 -28.15 3.66 14.36
N THR A 96 -28.09 3.47 15.67
CA THR A 96 -27.19 4.21 16.57
C THR A 96 -25.80 3.58 16.74
N ASP A 97 -25.60 2.32 16.35
CA ASP A 97 -24.34 1.59 16.59
C ASP A 97 -23.72 0.99 15.32
N ILE A 98 -23.86 1.68 14.19
CA ILE A 98 -23.33 1.20 12.91
C ILE A 98 -21.87 1.65 12.76
N ARG A 99 -20.96 0.70 12.97
CA ARG A 99 -19.51 0.88 12.81
C ARG A 99 -18.98 0.27 11.51
N LEU A 100 -17.99 0.92 10.91
CA LEU A 100 -17.31 0.49 9.68
C LEU A 100 -16.75 -0.93 9.85
N ALA A 101 -16.00 -1.18 10.93
CA ALA A 101 -15.38 -2.48 11.19
C ALA A 101 -16.41 -3.63 11.19
N SER A 102 -17.50 -3.47 11.96
CA SER A 102 -18.56 -4.47 12.08
C SER A 102 -19.29 -4.67 10.74
N PHE A 103 -19.60 -3.58 10.03
CA PHE A 103 -20.25 -3.65 8.72
C PHE A 103 -19.39 -4.42 7.70
N LEU A 104 -18.09 -4.09 7.58
CA LEU A 104 -17.19 -4.78 6.66
C LEU A 104 -17.06 -6.28 6.99
N ALA A 105 -16.91 -6.61 8.28
CA ALA A 105 -16.75 -7.97 8.73
C ALA A 105 -18.02 -8.82 8.49
N GLU A 106 -19.18 -8.32 8.91
CA GLU A 106 -20.46 -9.06 8.84
C GLU A 106 -21.01 -9.13 7.41
N GLN A 107 -20.88 -8.04 6.63
CA GLN A 107 -21.36 -7.99 5.25
C GLN A 107 -20.34 -8.46 4.22
N ALA A 108 -19.17 -8.93 4.66
CA ALA A 108 -18.19 -9.51 3.75
C ALA A 108 -17.69 -8.52 2.67
N ILE A 109 -17.53 -7.26 3.06
CA ILE A 109 -17.14 -6.15 2.18
C ILE A 109 -15.66 -5.86 2.41
N GLU A 110 -14.92 -5.65 1.32
CA GLU A 110 -13.52 -5.24 1.39
C GLU A 110 -13.42 -3.72 1.37
N LEU A 111 -12.34 -3.16 1.95
CA LEU A 111 -12.16 -1.70 1.98
C LEU A 111 -12.17 -1.09 0.58
N ASP A 112 -11.54 -1.73 -0.40
CA ASP A 112 -11.50 -1.28 -1.80
C ASP A 112 -12.88 -1.20 -2.47
N ASP A 113 -13.91 -1.87 -1.92
CA ASP A 113 -15.28 -1.75 -2.42
C ASP A 113 -15.94 -0.45 -2.02
N LEU A 114 -15.65 -0.01 -0.80
CA LEU A 114 -16.21 1.19 -0.20
C LEU A 114 -15.41 2.43 -0.62
N TYR A 115 -14.09 2.30 -0.63
CA TYR A 115 -13.13 3.36 -0.92
C TYR A 115 -12.65 3.28 -2.35
N ARG A 116 -13.46 3.83 -3.25
CA ARG A 116 -13.30 3.70 -4.70
C ARG A 116 -12.55 4.88 -5.29
N SER A 117 -11.67 4.59 -6.25
CA SER A 117 -10.93 5.62 -7.00
C SER A 117 -11.81 6.44 -7.96
N SER A 118 -12.97 5.89 -8.37
CA SER A 118 -13.93 6.55 -9.25
C SER A 118 -15.38 6.39 -8.78
N GLY A 119 -16.17 7.45 -9.00
CA GLY A 119 -17.56 7.53 -8.54
C GLY A 119 -17.68 7.86 -7.04
N ARG A 120 -18.85 7.55 -6.48
CA ARG A 120 -19.16 7.77 -5.07
C ARG A 120 -18.39 6.76 -4.19
N SER A 121 -17.81 7.26 -3.10
CA SER A 121 -16.81 6.56 -2.28
C SER A 121 -16.85 7.07 -0.85
N GLY A 122 -16.45 6.23 0.11
CA GLY A 122 -16.25 6.61 1.51
C GLY A 122 -17.42 6.26 2.42
N TRP A 123 -17.12 5.95 3.66
CA TRP A 123 -18.07 5.51 4.67
C TRP A 123 -19.12 6.56 5.00
N THR A 124 -18.73 7.83 5.11
CA THR A 124 -19.64 8.95 5.37
C THR A 124 -20.66 9.10 4.25
N ASN A 125 -20.22 9.06 2.99
CA ASN A 125 -21.11 9.12 1.84
C ASN A 125 -22.06 7.93 1.79
N LEU A 126 -21.59 6.72 2.16
CA LEU A 126 -22.44 5.54 2.20
C LEU A 126 -23.51 5.66 3.29
N LYS A 127 -23.13 6.10 4.50
CA LYS A 127 -24.07 6.37 5.61
C LYS A 127 -25.10 7.44 5.23
N ARG A 128 -24.67 8.52 4.56
CA ARG A 128 -25.55 9.60 4.08
C ARG A 128 -26.56 9.08 3.05
N ASP A 129 -26.10 8.34 2.04
CA ASP A 129 -26.98 7.78 1.02
C ASP A 129 -27.95 6.73 1.59
N ALA A 130 -27.52 5.98 2.59
CA ALA A 130 -28.38 5.04 3.33
C ALA A 130 -29.42 5.74 4.23
N GLY A 131 -29.32 7.07 4.42
CA GLY A 131 -30.21 7.83 5.30
C GLY A 131 -29.92 7.61 6.79
N LEU A 132 -28.65 7.40 7.13
CA LEU A 132 -28.16 7.20 8.51
C LEU A 132 -27.50 8.46 9.10
N LEU A 133 -27.13 9.42 8.26
CA LEU A 133 -26.64 10.73 8.69
C LEU A 133 -27.65 11.80 8.31
N SER A 134 -27.97 12.66 9.27
CA SER A 134 -28.85 13.81 9.11
C SER A 134 -28.02 15.08 9.14
N GLY A 135 -27.91 15.78 8.01
CA GLY A 135 -27.15 17.02 7.87
C GLY A 135 -27.03 17.42 6.40
N PRO A 136 -26.68 18.67 6.08
CA PRO A 136 -26.42 19.07 4.71
C PRO A 136 -25.21 18.29 4.17
N THR A 137 -25.22 17.99 2.86
CA THR A 137 -24.04 17.44 2.18
C THR A 137 -22.94 18.50 2.17
N GLY A 138 -21.78 18.18 2.70
CA GLY A 138 -20.61 19.06 2.62
C GLY A 138 -20.14 19.16 1.18
N SER A 139 -19.69 20.34 0.74
CA SER A 139 -19.15 20.54 -0.61
C SER A 139 -17.92 19.65 -0.90
N GLU A 140 -17.28 19.14 0.15
CA GLU A 140 -16.06 18.32 0.09
C GLU A 140 -16.31 16.83 0.38
N ASP A 141 -17.56 16.42 0.58
CA ASP A 141 -17.91 15.04 0.97
C ASP A 141 -17.42 14.00 -0.04
N ASP A 142 -17.72 14.23 -1.32
CA ASP A 142 -17.26 13.36 -2.42
C ASP A 142 -15.74 13.49 -2.64
N TYR A 143 -15.11 14.59 -2.21
CA TYR A 143 -13.67 14.75 -2.28
C TYR A 143 -13.00 13.84 -1.23
N PHE A 144 -13.28 14.04 0.06
CA PHE A 144 -12.66 13.27 1.13
C PHE A 144 -12.91 11.77 0.99
N GLY A 145 -14.16 11.36 0.70
CA GLY A 145 -14.49 9.96 0.53
C GLY A 145 -13.70 9.25 -0.57
N ARG A 146 -13.31 9.95 -1.65
CA ARG A 146 -12.41 9.40 -2.68
C ARG A 146 -10.96 9.39 -2.21
N ARG A 147 -10.50 10.46 -1.57
CA ARG A 147 -9.10 10.60 -1.15
C ARG A 147 -8.73 9.69 0.02
N PHE A 148 -9.67 9.25 0.85
CA PHE A 148 -9.41 8.26 1.90
C PHE A 148 -9.06 6.87 1.35
N GLY A 149 -9.42 6.57 0.09
CA GLY A 149 -8.93 5.38 -0.61
C GLY A 149 -7.41 5.36 -0.79
N ASP A 150 -6.75 6.52 -0.79
CA ASP A 150 -5.29 6.60 -0.86
C ASP A 150 -4.61 6.29 0.49
N LEU A 151 -5.36 5.94 1.53
CA LEU A 151 -4.86 5.60 2.87
C LEU A 151 -4.92 4.10 3.18
N LEU A 152 -5.55 3.30 2.31
CA LEU A 152 -5.82 1.89 2.59
C LEU A 152 -4.56 1.03 2.75
N HIS A 153 -3.41 1.52 2.25
CA HIS A 153 -2.14 0.82 2.39
C HIS A 153 -1.45 1.03 3.75
N ILE A 154 -1.93 1.95 4.58
CA ILE A 154 -1.28 2.30 5.84
C ILE A 154 -1.31 1.09 6.79
N ASP A 155 -0.12 0.65 7.20
CA ASP A 155 0.08 -0.39 8.22
C ASP A 155 1.12 0.00 9.29
N ASP A 156 1.60 1.24 9.23
CA ASP A 156 2.45 1.90 10.24
C ASP A 156 1.63 2.23 11.51
N PRO A 157 1.99 1.68 12.68
CA PRO A 157 1.27 1.91 13.93
C PRO A 157 1.08 3.39 14.29
N ALA A 158 2.12 4.22 14.15
CA ALA A 158 2.02 5.63 14.52
C ALA A 158 1.03 6.41 13.61
N ARG A 159 0.90 5.97 12.37
CA ARG A 159 -0.04 6.55 11.41
C ARG A 159 -1.46 6.08 11.64
N THR A 160 -1.67 4.81 11.96
CA THR A 160 -3.00 4.32 12.36
C THR A 160 -3.46 4.95 13.67
N ASP A 161 -2.56 5.16 14.63
CA ASP A 161 -2.84 5.83 15.90
C ASP A 161 -3.24 7.30 15.67
N LEU A 162 -2.53 7.99 14.78
CA LEU A 162 -2.92 9.33 14.35
C LEU A 162 -4.36 9.33 13.82
N LEU A 163 -4.72 8.44 12.90
CA LEU A 163 -6.08 8.36 12.36
C LEU A 163 -7.13 8.15 13.47
N CYS A 164 -6.88 7.22 14.39
CA CYS A 164 -7.75 6.95 15.53
C CYS A 164 -7.96 8.18 16.43
N SER A 165 -6.91 8.99 16.63
CA SER A 165 -6.96 10.18 17.48
C SER A 165 -7.74 11.37 16.90
N LEU A 166 -8.07 11.36 15.60
CA LEU A 166 -8.74 12.50 14.94
C LEU A 166 -10.21 12.68 15.35
N ARG A 167 -10.83 11.66 15.98
CA ARG A 167 -12.25 11.69 16.36
C ARG A 167 -12.54 12.57 17.57
N GLU A 168 -11.56 12.81 18.44
CA GLU A 168 -11.77 13.49 19.72
C GLU A 168 -12.14 14.97 19.49
N PRO A 169 -13.42 15.37 19.66
CA PRO A 169 -13.90 16.71 19.27
C PRO A 169 -13.42 17.82 20.21
N ASP A 170 -13.19 17.49 21.49
CA ASP A 170 -12.77 18.44 22.54
C ASP A 170 -11.25 18.52 22.72
N ALA A 171 -10.50 17.57 22.17
CA ALA A 171 -9.05 17.65 22.11
C ALA A 171 -8.68 18.11 20.71
N ALA A 172 -8.51 19.42 20.52
CA ALA A 172 -7.87 19.93 19.32
C ALA A 172 -6.50 19.25 19.18
N TYR A 173 -6.40 18.20 18.36
CA TYR A 173 -5.13 17.52 18.11
C TYR A 173 -4.15 18.59 17.65
N ARG A 174 -3.05 18.72 18.39
CA ARG A 174 -1.96 19.64 18.09
C ARG A 174 -0.70 18.81 18.11
N ALA A 175 0.10 18.93 17.06
CA ALA A 175 1.42 18.34 17.03
C ALA A 175 2.22 18.83 18.23
N ARG A 176 2.66 17.89 19.07
CA ARG A 176 3.43 18.17 20.30
C ARG A 176 4.91 18.35 20.01
N ASP A 177 5.38 17.69 18.96
CA ASP A 177 6.76 17.72 18.51
C ASP A 177 6.86 17.72 16.97
N GLU A 178 8.09 17.83 16.47
CA GLU A 178 8.38 17.82 15.04
C GLU A 178 7.97 16.50 14.37
N ARG A 179 8.01 15.37 15.10
CA ARG A 179 7.66 14.05 14.56
C ARG A 179 6.17 13.97 14.27
N GLU A 180 5.34 14.41 15.20
CA GLU A 180 3.89 14.52 15.04
C GLU A 180 3.50 15.54 13.96
N ARG A 181 4.22 16.66 13.89
CA ARG A 181 4.01 17.65 12.82
C ARG A 181 4.24 17.04 11.44
N ARG A 182 5.29 16.24 11.29
CA ARG A 182 5.57 15.51 10.05
C ARG A 182 4.55 14.42 9.76
N LEU A 183 4.09 13.66 10.77
CA LEU A 183 3.01 12.68 10.62
C LEU A 183 1.73 13.35 10.10
N LEU A 184 1.36 14.49 10.67
CA LEU A 184 0.19 15.25 10.22
C LEU A 184 0.38 15.80 8.80
N GLN A 185 1.58 16.29 8.48
CA GLN A 185 1.91 16.73 7.12
C GLN A 185 1.85 15.58 6.10
N MET A 186 2.30 14.38 6.47
CA MET A 186 2.19 13.18 5.62
C MET A 186 0.73 12.86 5.33
N LEU A 187 -0.14 12.88 6.34
CA LEU A 187 -1.57 12.66 6.17
C LEU A 187 -2.19 13.71 5.24
N ALA A 188 -1.92 14.99 5.50
CA ALA A 188 -2.39 16.10 4.69
C ALA A 188 -1.99 15.95 3.23
N TYR A 189 -0.74 15.61 2.93
CA TYR A 189 -0.28 15.47 1.53
C TYR A 189 -0.72 14.18 0.87
N GLN A 190 -1.00 13.13 1.65
CA GLN A 190 -1.58 11.92 1.10
C GLN A 190 -3.04 12.17 0.68
N ILE A 191 -3.83 12.85 1.51
CA ILE A 191 -5.23 13.21 1.20
C ILE A 191 -5.26 14.32 0.15
N ASP A 192 -4.65 15.48 0.38
CA ASP A 192 -4.55 16.58 -0.58
C ASP A 192 -3.36 16.38 -1.52
N ALA A 193 -3.45 15.43 -2.46
CA ALA A 193 -2.37 15.14 -3.41
C ALA A 193 -2.06 16.26 -4.41
N GLN A 194 -2.95 17.25 -4.57
CA GLN A 194 -2.82 18.32 -5.56
C GLN A 194 -1.55 19.15 -5.29
N GLN A 195 -0.65 19.18 -6.27
CA GLN A 195 0.71 19.74 -6.12
C GLN A 195 0.74 21.25 -5.82
N HIS A 196 -0.35 21.97 -6.10
CA HIS A 196 -0.45 23.42 -5.90
C HIS A 196 -0.89 23.83 -4.49
N GLN A 197 -1.46 22.92 -3.70
CA GLN A 197 -1.90 23.23 -2.33
C GLN A 197 -0.73 23.18 -1.36
N LYS A 198 -0.12 24.33 -1.07
CA LYS A 198 0.90 24.47 -0.03
C LYS A 198 0.21 24.65 1.33
N VAL A 199 -0.41 23.58 1.83
CA VAL A 199 -1.12 23.57 3.12
C VAL A 199 -0.25 22.92 4.19
N SER A 200 -0.21 23.51 5.38
CA SER A 200 0.40 22.87 6.55
C SER A 200 -0.46 21.70 7.03
N GLY A 201 0.13 20.78 7.81
CA GLY A 201 -0.63 19.71 8.44
C GLY A 201 -1.74 20.26 9.34
N GLU A 202 -1.45 21.34 10.06
CA GLU A 202 -2.36 22.01 10.99
C GLU A 202 -3.53 22.70 10.27
N ASP A 203 -3.26 23.43 9.18
CA ASP A 203 -4.33 24.05 8.38
C ASP A 203 -5.23 22.99 7.73
N PHE A 204 -4.63 21.89 7.28
CA PHE A 204 -5.37 20.73 6.78
C PHE A 204 -6.27 20.13 7.86
N LEU A 205 -5.74 19.94 9.07
CA LEU A 205 -6.50 19.43 10.20
C LEU A 205 -7.68 20.35 10.56
N GLN A 206 -7.46 21.67 10.59
CA GLN A 206 -8.54 22.63 10.83
C GLN A 206 -9.63 22.56 9.74
N ARG A 207 -9.26 22.38 8.47
CA ARG A 207 -10.22 22.14 7.38
C ARG A 207 -10.99 20.84 7.59
N LEU A 208 -10.31 19.76 7.96
CA LEU A 208 -10.92 18.46 8.19
C LEU A 208 -11.86 18.47 9.40
N GLN A 209 -11.52 19.17 10.48
CA GLN A 209 -12.33 19.32 11.69
C GLN A 209 -13.65 20.09 11.45
N ARG A 210 -13.76 20.87 10.37
CA ARG A 210 -15.04 21.46 9.94
C ARG A 210 -16.04 20.40 9.43
N HIS A 211 -15.59 19.16 9.22
CA HIS A 211 -16.40 18.04 8.77
C HIS A 211 -16.30 16.85 9.76
N PRO A 212 -17.02 16.89 10.89
CA PRO A 212 -16.88 15.91 11.98
C PRO A 212 -17.25 14.47 11.58
N GLU A 213 -18.07 14.28 10.54
CA GLU A 213 -18.38 12.95 10.03
C GLU A 213 -17.17 12.31 9.35
N HIS A 214 -16.34 13.10 8.67
CA HIS A 214 -15.11 12.61 8.01
C HIS A 214 -13.98 12.35 9.00
N THR A 215 -13.87 13.14 10.09
CA THR A 215 -12.92 12.82 11.17
C THR A 215 -13.32 11.52 11.89
N ALA A 216 -14.62 11.33 12.13
CA ALA A 216 -15.14 10.07 12.67
C ALA A 216 -14.86 8.89 11.72
N GLU A 217 -15.08 9.06 10.42
CA GLU A 217 -14.74 8.05 9.40
C GLU A 217 -13.26 7.69 9.41
N LEU A 218 -12.35 8.66 9.48
CA LEU A 218 -10.91 8.39 9.52
C LEU A 218 -10.51 7.60 10.77
N ALA A 219 -11.10 7.89 11.92
CA ALA A 219 -10.85 7.12 13.13
C ALA A 219 -11.38 5.68 13.03
N GLU A 220 -12.58 5.49 12.46
CA GLU A 220 -13.10 4.15 12.19
C GLU A 220 -12.21 3.38 11.19
N LEU A 221 -11.74 4.06 10.13
CA LEU A 221 -10.80 3.49 9.16
C LEU A 221 -9.46 3.14 9.83
N GLY A 222 -8.92 4.01 10.68
CA GLY A 222 -7.73 3.77 11.48
C GLY A 222 -7.84 2.50 12.31
N GLY A 223 -8.97 2.30 13.00
CA GLY A 223 -9.24 1.07 13.76
C GLY A 223 -9.29 -0.18 12.87
N VAL A 224 -9.88 -0.11 11.67
CA VAL A 224 -9.90 -1.22 10.71
C VAL A 224 -8.47 -1.55 10.23
N LEU A 225 -7.68 -0.53 9.89
CA LEU A 225 -6.31 -0.71 9.41
C LEU A 225 -5.39 -1.26 10.51
N GLN A 226 -5.53 -0.76 11.75
CA GLN A 226 -4.79 -1.24 12.91
C GLN A 226 -5.08 -2.73 13.18
N ALA A 227 -6.36 -3.14 13.14
CA ALA A 227 -6.74 -4.54 13.33
C ALA A 227 -6.25 -5.49 12.20
N ARG A 228 -5.98 -4.96 11.01
CA ARG A 228 -5.43 -5.72 9.87
C ARG A 228 -3.90 -5.83 9.92
N SER A 229 -3.22 -4.91 10.59
CA SER A 229 -1.76 -4.91 10.71
C SER A 229 -1.29 -5.76 11.89
N SER A 230 -0.21 -6.50 11.68
CA SER A 230 0.55 -7.16 12.76
C SER A 230 1.97 -6.60 12.88
N LEU A 231 2.22 -5.47 12.22
CA LEU A 231 3.53 -4.84 12.18
C LEU A 231 3.86 -4.26 13.55
N ARG A 232 5.06 -4.57 14.06
CA ARG A 232 5.57 -3.97 15.29
C ARG A 232 6.16 -2.60 14.97
N ALA A 233 5.86 -1.61 15.82
CA ALA A 233 6.45 -0.28 15.72
C ALA A 233 7.97 -0.35 15.94
N GLN A 234 8.73 -0.21 14.86
CA GLN A 234 10.18 -0.18 14.88
C GLN A 234 10.67 0.97 13.99
N PRO A 235 11.43 1.94 14.50
CA PRO A 235 12.02 2.99 13.66
C PRO A 235 12.91 2.39 12.56
N VAL A 236 13.00 3.07 11.42
CA VAL A 236 13.95 2.70 10.36
C VAL A 236 15.37 3.04 10.84
N PRO A 237 16.29 2.06 10.96
CA PRO A 237 17.63 2.35 11.48
C PRO A 237 18.40 3.32 10.57
N GLY A 238 19.05 4.32 11.17
CA GLY A 238 19.70 5.45 10.47
C GLY A 238 18.74 6.54 9.98
N LEU A 239 17.45 6.43 10.32
CA LEU A 239 16.39 7.43 10.07
C LEU A 239 15.46 7.53 11.30
N GLU A 240 15.98 7.41 12.51
CA GLU A 240 15.20 7.40 13.74
C GLU A 240 14.45 8.72 13.99
N ASP A 241 14.97 9.84 13.44
CA ASP A 241 14.37 11.17 13.54
C ASP A 241 13.13 11.37 12.67
N VAL A 242 12.89 10.48 11.68
CA VAL A 242 11.73 10.60 10.78
C VAL A 242 10.61 9.64 11.18
N PRO A 243 9.34 10.00 10.91
CA PRO A 243 8.19 9.18 11.27
C PRO A 243 7.96 8.03 10.27
N LEU A 244 8.97 7.18 10.09
CA LEU A 244 8.86 5.95 9.31
C LEU A 244 9.11 4.74 10.21
N CYS A 245 8.38 3.67 9.92
CA CYS A 245 8.45 2.37 10.55
C CYS A 245 9.08 1.38 9.58
N LEU A 246 10.02 0.58 10.07
CA LEU A 246 10.64 -0.48 9.30
C LEU A 246 9.57 -1.48 8.83
N HIS A 247 9.67 -1.90 7.57
CA HIS A 247 8.77 -2.81 6.85
C HIS A 247 7.33 -2.32 6.61
N ALA A 248 6.96 -1.13 7.09
CA ALA A 248 5.67 -0.51 6.76
C ALA A 248 5.60 -0.07 5.29
N ALA A 249 4.37 0.10 4.81
CA ALA A 249 4.04 0.54 3.46
C ALA A 249 3.89 2.07 3.38
N TYR A 250 4.50 2.66 2.36
CA TYR A 250 4.45 4.09 2.08
C TYR A 250 4.35 4.40 0.59
N GLY A 251 3.49 5.33 0.22
CA GLY A 251 3.58 6.02 -1.05
C GLY A 251 4.84 6.87 -1.13
N ILE A 252 5.37 7.10 -2.34
CA ILE A 252 6.57 7.93 -2.53
C ILE A 252 6.43 9.31 -1.89
N ARG A 253 5.23 9.91 -1.99
CA ARG A 253 4.94 11.23 -1.41
C ARG A 253 5.08 11.22 0.11
N GLU A 254 4.61 10.16 0.76
CA GLU A 254 4.66 10.02 2.21
C GLU A 254 6.12 9.93 2.69
N ILE A 255 6.94 9.15 1.99
CA ILE A 255 8.39 9.04 2.30
C ILE A 255 9.07 10.40 2.16
N LEU A 256 8.82 11.10 1.04
CA LEU A 256 9.41 12.42 0.80
C LEU A 256 8.95 13.47 1.83
N THR A 257 7.69 13.43 2.26
CA THR A 257 7.17 14.30 3.33
C THR A 257 7.79 13.96 4.68
N ALA A 258 7.93 12.67 5.03
CA ALA A 258 8.55 12.24 6.29
C ALA A 258 10.00 12.75 6.43
N LEU A 259 10.74 12.79 5.32
CA LEU A 259 12.12 13.30 5.26
C LEU A 259 12.22 14.83 5.26
N GLY A 260 11.08 15.54 5.18
CA GLY A 260 11.04 16.99 5.00
C GLY A 260 11.43 17.47 3.60
N TRP A 261 11.56 16.57 2.62
CA TRP A 261 11.79 16.95 1.22
C TRP A 261 10.57 17.63 0.62
N LEU A 262 9.38 17.14 0.95
CA LEU A 262 8.12 17.84 0.72
C LEU A 262 7.71 18.53 2.02
N SER A 263 7.42 19.82 1.93
CA SER A 263 7.03 20.69 3.05
C SER A 263 6.05 21.76 2.56
N PRO A 264 5.42 22.52 3.48
CA PRO A 264 4.57 23.67 3.10
C PRO A 264 5.29 24.67 2.20
N SER A 265 6.60 24.85 2.36
CA SER A 265 7.39 25.75 1.51
C SER A 265 7.88 25.10 0.21
N ARG A 266 7.97 23.76 0.14
CA ARG A 266 8.58 23.01 -0.95
C ARG A 266 7.73 21.83 -1.41
N ARG A 267 7.20 21.91 -2.65
CA ARG A 267 6.34 20.86 -3.23
C ARG A 267 6.75 20.45 -4.65
N THR A 268 8.05 20.32 -4.89
CA THR A 268 8.60 19.96 -6.21
C THR A 268 8.30 18.49 -6.55
N PRO A 269 7.82 18.19 -7.78
CA PRO A 269 7.65 16.82 -8.24
C PRO A 269 8.95 16.02 -8.15
N PHE A 270 8.87 14.80 -7.64
CA PHE A 270 9.99 13.86 -7.60
C PHE A 270 9.80 12.79 -8.67
N GLN A 271 10.74 12.72 -9.61
CA GLN A 271 10.74 11.77 -10.72
C GLN A 271 12.14 11.17 -10.87
N ALA A 272 12.58 10.41 -9.87
CA ALA A 272 13.85 9.69 -9.89
C ALA A 272 13.74 8.36 -9.15
N GLY A 273 14.66 7.43 -9.45
CA GLY A 273 14.79 6.17 -8.71
C GLY A 273 15.64 6.28 -7.44
N VAL A 274 16.29 7.42 -7.21
CA VAL A 274 17.13 7.67 -6.03
C VAL A 274 16.96 9.11 -5.54
N LEU A 275 17.15 9.32 -4.24
CA LEU A 275 17.16 10.65 -3.62
C LEU A 275 18.39 10.79 -2.71
N ALA A 276 19.32 11.66 -3.10
CA ALA A 276 20.49 12.00 -2.29
C ALA A 276 20.24 13.21 -1.39
N LEU A 277 20.25 12.98 -0.07
CA LEU A 277 20.23 13.99 0.97
C LEU A 277 21.67 14.36 1.34
N HIS A 278 22.27 15.27 0.57
CA HIS A 278 23.69 15.61 0.65
C HIS A 278 24.12 16.13 2.03
N GLU A 279 23.28 16.93 2.69
CA GLU A 279 23.54 17.48 4.03
C GLU A 279 23.76 16.39 5.09
N ARG A 280 23.11 15.23 4.92
CA ARG A 280 23.21 14.10 5.87
C ARG A 280 24.04 12.93 5.32
N LYS A 281 24.53 13.04 4.07
CA LYS A 281 25.13 11.93 3.31
C LYS A 281 24.29 10.64 3.35
N VAL A 282 22.97 10.77 3.20
CA VAL A 282 22.04 9.64 3.08
C VAL A 282 21.48 9.59 1.67
N GLU A 283 21.46 8.43 1.03
CA GLU A 283 20.77 8.24 -0.24
C GLU A 283 19.67 7.18 -0.14
N LEU A 284 18.47 7.52 -0.61
CA LEU A 284 17.35 6.59 -0.66
C LEU A 284 17.31 5.91 -2.03
N LEU A 285 17.15 4.59 -2.02
CA LEU A 285 17.03 3.75 -3.20
C LEU A 285 15.57 3.32 -3.36
N PHE A 286 14.89 3.82 -4.40
CA PHE A 286 13.50 3.47 -4.71
C PHE A 286 13.45 2.42 -5.82
N VAL A 287 13.13 1.18 -5.44
CA VAL A 287 13.15 0.02 -6.33
C VAL A 287 11.74 -0.43 -6.67
N THR A 288 11.47 -0.60 -7.97
CA THR A 288 10.25 -1.22 -8.49
C THR A 288 10.64 -2.53 -9.17
N LEU A 289 10.12 -3.66 -8.68
CA LEU A 289 10.54 -4.98 -9.16
C LEU A 289 9.91 -5.33 -10.51
N ASP A 290 8.60 -5.18 -10.65
CA ASP A 290 7.86 -5.38 -11.90
C ASP A 290 7.87 -4.11 -12.74
N LYS A 291 8.52 -4.18 -13.91
CA LYS A 291 8.66 -3.10 -14.89
C LYS A 291 7.83 -3.35 -16.16
N ARG A 292 6.82 -4.23 -16.14
CA ARG A 292 6.02 -4.65 -17.32
C ARG A 292 5.25 -3.54 -18.08
N GLU A 293 5.35 -2.27 -17.70
CA GLU A 293 4.94 -1.16 -18.58
C GLU A 293 6.06 -0.84 -19.60
N GLY A 294 6.16 -1.68 -20.64
CA GLY A 294 7.04 -1.47 -21.78
C GLY A 294 7.06 -2.68 -22.72
N TYR A 295 6.68 -2.47 -23.98
CA TYR A 295 6.66 -3.48 -25.04
C TYR A 295 8.08 -3.97 -25.39
N HIS A 296 8.72 -4.81 -24.56
CA HIS A 296 9.86 -5.64 -24.94
C HIS A 296 10.00 -6.83 -23.95
N GLU A 297 9.56 -8.02 -24.37
CA GLU A 297 9.64 -9.30 -23.64
C GLU A 297 11.07 -9.88 -23.45
N ARG A 298 12.13 -9.06 -23.34
CA ARG A 298 13.52 -9.59 -23.22
C ARG A 298 14.47 -8.92 -22.23
N ILE A 299 13.98 -8.39 -21.10
CA ILE A 299 14.89 -7.95 -20.01
C ILE A 299 14.30 -8.37 -18.66
N ALA A 300 14.35 -9.67 -18.37
CA ALA A 300 13.89 -10.21 -17.09
C ALA A 300 14.91 -9.90 -15.97
N TYR A 301 14.44 -9.19 -14.94
CA TYR A 301 14.98 -9.07 -13.56
C TYR A 301 16.28 -8.27 -13.36
N ARG A 302 16.13 -6.94 -13.18
CA ARG A 302 17.24 -6.07 -12.77
C ARG A 302 17.42 -5.96 -11.26
N ASP A 303 16.33 -6.04 -10.50
CA ASP A 303 16.32 -5.79 -9.05
C ASP A 303 15.49 -6.89 -8.35
N TYR A 304 16.01 -7.51 -7.28
CA TYR A 304 15.30 -8.58 -6.56
C TYR A 304 15.99 -8.93 -5.22
N ALA A 305 15.25 -9.53 -4.29
CA ALA A 305 15.82 -10.09 -3.07
C ALA A 305 16.45 -11.47 -3.34
N ILE A 306 17.74 -11.62 -3.04
CA ILE A 306 18.48 -12.90 -3.15
C ILE A 306 18.22 -13.78 -1.94
N SER A 307 18.28 -13.18 -0.75
CA SER A 307 17.95 -13.79 0.55
C SER A 307 17.26 -12.74 1.44
N PRO A 308 16.83 -13.09 2.66
CA PRO A 308 16.35 -12.09 3.62
C PRO A 308 17.35 -10.96 3.89
N GLU A 309 18.65 -11.19 3.71
CA GLU A 309 19.73 -10.27 4.08
C GLU A 309 20.47 -9.70 2.86
N LEU A 310 20.17 -10.16 1.64
CA LEU A 310 20.92 -9.79 0.44
C LEU A 310 19.97 -9.39 -0.68
N PHE A 311 20.20 -8.21 -1.25
CA PHE A 311 19.39 -7.63 -2.32
C PHE A 311 20.25 -7.27 -3.53
N HIS A 312 19.80 -7.65 -4.72
CA HIS A 312 20.41 -7.26 -5.98
C HIS A 312 19.76 -5.98 -6.50
N TRP A 313 20.57 -4.99 -6.84
CA TRP A 313 20.13 -3.71 -7.40
C TRP A 313 20.99 -3.30 -8.59
N GLN A 314 20.37 -2.70 -9.62
CA GLN A 314 21.11 -2.07 -10.71
C GLN A 314 21.07 -0.55 -10.64
N SER A 315 22.25 0.05 -10.80
CA SER A 315 22.39 1.50 -10.84
C SER A 315 21.73 2.13 -12.07
N GLN A 316 21.49 3.44 -12.02
CA GLN A 316 21.13 4.17 -13.24
C GLN A 316 22.34 4.17 -14.20
N ASN A 317 22.09 4.19 -15.51
CA ASN A 317 23.15 4.18 -16.54
C ASN A 317 24.20 5.31 -16.36
N ALA A 318 23.80 6.44 -15.76
CA ALA A 318 24.68 7.57 -15.47
C ALA A 318 25.56 7.37 -14.22
N ALA A 319 25.23 6.42 -13.35
CA ALA A 319 25.97 6.08 -12.14
C ALA A 319 26.95 4.94 -12.42
N GLY A 320 27.98 5.24 -13.23
CA GLY A 320 29.09 4.32 -13.48
C GLY A 320 30.25 4.49 -12.48
N PRO A 321 31.20 3.54 -12.41
CA PRO A 321 32.22 3.47 -11.35
C PRO A 321 33.05 4.74 -11.15
N GLN A 322 33.30 5.49 -12.23
CA GLN A 322 34.12 6.70 -12.21
C GLN A 322 33.33 7.98 -12.01
N THR A 323 32.00 7.93 -11.93
CA THR A 323 31.18 9.14 -11.73
C THR A 323 31.03 9.43 -10.23
N PRO A 324 30.76 10.69 -9.83
CA PRO A 324 30.51 11.03 -8.43
C PRO A 324 29.41 10.17 -7.81
N ALA A 325 28.34 9.88 -8.55
CA ALA A 325 27.25 9.01 -8.10
C ALA A 325 27.72 7.56 -7.90
N GLY A 326 28.50 7.00 -8.83
CA GLY A 326 29.03 5.65 -8.68
C GLY A 326 30.00 5.51 -7.50
N ARG A 327 30.88 6.51 -7.32
CA ARG A 327 31.82 6.57 -6.19
C ARG A 327 31.11 6.63 -4.84
N ARG A 328 29.92 7.27 -4.75
CA ARG A 328 29.10 7.19 -3.53
C ARG A 328 28.85 5.75 -3.11
N TYR A 329 28.46 4.88 -4.05
CA TYR A 329 28.23 3.47 -3.77
C TYR A 329 29.53 2.72 -3.48
N LEU A 330 30.49 2.79 -4.40
CA LEU A 330 31.68 1.93 -4.39
C LEU A 330 32.67 2.23 -3.26
N GLU A 331 32.73 3.48 -2.81
CA GLU A 331 33.63 3.91 -1.74
C GLU A 331 32.93 3.88 -0.36
N SER A 332 31.69 3.39 -0.30
CA SER A 332 30.97 3.23 0.97
C SER A 332 31.42 1.98 1.73
N PRO A 333 31.44 2.01 3.08
CA PRO A 333 31.07 3.13 3.95
C PRO A 333 32.17 4.20 4.12
N GLY A 334 33.36 4.03 3.54
CA GLY A 334 34.53 4.88 3.76
C GLY A 334 34.37 6.37 3.40
N ASN A 335 33.47 6.71 2.47
CA ASN A 335 33.15 8.09 2.10
C ASN A 335 32.08 8.77 3.00
N GLY A 336 31.57 8.03 3.99
CA GLY A 336 30.54 8.47 4.93
C GLY A 336 29.11 8.48 4.39
N TRP A 337 28.87 7.96 3.18
CA TRP A 337 27.52 7.80 2.64
C TRP A 337 26.84 6.55 3.19
N THR A 338 25.56 6.70 3.53
CA THR A 338 24.68 5.59 3.94
C THR A 338 23.48 5.49 3.00
N PHE A 339 22.90 4.29 2.91
CA PHE A 339 21.86 3.99 1.92
C PHE A 339 20.63 3.37 2.59
N GLN A 340 19.45 3.79 2.14
CA GLN A 340 18.17 3.32 2.67
C GLN A 340 17.33 2.73 1.54
N LEU A 341 16.93 1.46 1.67
CA LEU A 341 16.25 0.72 0.63
C LEU A 341 14.73 0.77 0.80
N PHE A 342 14.03 1.14 -0.27
CA PHE A 342 12.57 1.14 -0.37
C PHE A 342 12.15 0.34 -1.60
N VAL A 343 11.39 -0.74 -1.41
CA VAL A 343 11.04 -1.68 -2.50
C VAL A 343 9.53 -1.78 -2.68
N ARG A 344 9.06 -1.76 -3.92
CA ARG A 344 7.66 -2.05 -4.27
C ARG A 344 7.57 -3.11 -5.35
N ALA A 345 6.49 -3.88 -5.33
CA ALA A 345 6.24 -4.92 -6.31
C ALA A 345 6.02 -4.34 -7.72
N ALA A 346 5.17 -3.33 -7.87
CA ALA A 346 4.82 -2.76 -9.17
C ALA A 346 4.65 -1.24 -9.12
N LYS A 347 4.60 -0.59 -10.28
CA LYS A 347 4.30 0.84 -10.36
C LYS A 347 2.90 1.11 -9.80
N GLY A 348 2.77 2.17 -9.02
CA GLY A 348 1.50 2.54 -8.38
C GLY A 348 1.22 1.85 -7.05
N THR A 349 1.97 0.80 -6.67
CA THR A 349 1.87 0.21 -5.33
C THR A 349 2.75 0.97 -4.32
N PRO A 350 2.44 0.92 -3.01
CA PRO A 350 3.30 1.48 -1.97
C PRO A 350 4.66 0.75 -1.93
N TYR A 351 5.68 1.50 -1.52
CA TYR A 351 6.99 0.97 -1.16
C TYR A 351 6.99 0.41 0.25
N ARG A 352 7.81 -0.61 0.49
CA ARG A 352 8.15 -1.13 1.81
C ARG A 352 9.49 -0.57 2.25
N ALA A 353 9.54 0.01 3.44
CA ALA A 353 10.78 0.45 4.06
C ALA A 353 11.63 -0.77 4.45
N CYS A 354 12.64 -1.13 3.67
CA CYS A 354 13.49 -2.29 3.92
C CYS A 354 14.67 -1.96 4.85
N GLY A 355 14.93 -0.66 5.06
CA GLY A 355 15.94 -0.18 6.00
C GLY A 355 17.33 -0.01 5.37
N PRO A 356 18.37 0.11 6.21
CA PRO A 356 19.69 0.46 5.74
C PRO A 356 20.33 -0.69 4.98
N VAL A 357 21.16 -0.34 3.99
CA VAL A 357 21.96 -1.31 3.25
C VAL A 357 23.44 -0.91 3.18
N THR A 358 24.30 -1.91 3.17
CA THR A 358 25.76 -1.76 3.02
C THR A 358 26.24 -2.51 1.79
N LEU A 359 27.25 -1.94 1.12
CA LEU A 359 27.83 -2.56 -0.07
C LEU A 359 28.45 -3.91 0.30
N GLU A 360 27.99 -4.98 -0.33
CA GLU A 360 28.61 -6.31 -0.23
C GLU A 360 29.58 -6.54 -1.40
N ARG A 361 29.11 -6.29 -2.62
CA ARG A 361 29.92 -6.38 -3.84
C ARG A 361 29.27 -5.58 -4.97
N ALA A 362 30.08 -5.11 -5.90
CA ALA A 362 29.61 -4.46 -7.11
C ALA A 362 30.41 -4.94 -8.33
N GLU A 363 29.75 -5.06 -9.47
CA GLU A 363 30.34 -5.46 -10.73
C GLU A 363 29.69 -4.73 -11.92
N GLY A 364 30.35 -4.77 -13.08
CA GLY A 364 29.90 -4.04 -14.26
C GLY A 364 30.16 -2.53 -14.19
N ALA A 365 29.59 -1.78 -15.12
CA ALA A 365 29.88 -0.35 -15.25
C ALA A 365 28.66 0.50 -15.62
N LYS A 366 27.88 0.11 -16.65
CA LYS A 366 26.72 0.88 -17.12
C LYS A 366 25.60 -0.08 -17.59
N PRO A 367 24.64 -0.46 -16.72
CA PRO A 367 24.58 -0.16 -15.28
C PRO A 367 25.57 -1.02 -14.45
N MET A 368 25.85 -0.60 -13.22
CA MET A 368 26.51 -1.45 -12.23
C MET A 368 25.49 -2.38 -11.59
N SER A 369 25.88 -3.63 -11.36
CA SER A 369 25.11 -4.59 -10.54
C SER A 369 25.70 -4.58 -9.14
N ILE A 370 24.91 -4.12 -8.17
CA ILE A 370 25.30 -3.97 -6.77
C ILE A 370 24.52 -4.93 -5.91
N HIS A 371 25.24 -5.65 -5.06
CA HIS A 371 24.67 -6.49 -4.03
C HIS A 371 24.73 -5.74 -2.71
N TRP A 372 23.56 -5.49 -2.15
CA TRP A 372 23.34 -4.78 -0.92
C TRP A 372 23.05 -5.77 0.20
N ARG A 373 23.84 -5.74 1.27
CA ARG A 373 23.52 -6.44 2.51
C ARG A 373 22.56 -5.57 3.32
N LEU A 374 21.38 -6.10 3.71
CA LEU A 374 20.43 -5.40 4.55
C LEU A 374 20.90 -5.41 6.01
N GLY A 375 20.83 -4.26 6.68
CA GLY A 375 21.11 -4.14 8.12
C GLY A 375 20.03 -4.79 9.00
N VAL A 376 18.82 -4.99 8.46
CA VAL A 376 17.75 -5.78 9.09
C VAL A 376 17.18 -6.76 8.08
N PRO A 377 17.09 -8.07 8.40
CA PRO A 377 16.55 -9.07 7.47
C PRO A 377 15.09 -8.78 7.09
N LEU A 378 14.76 -9.00 5.82
CA LEU A 378 13.39 -8.96 5.33
C LEU A 378 12.53 -10.03 6.05
N PRO A 379 11.35 -9.68 6.57
CA PRO A 379 10.39 -10.64 7.07
C PRO A 379 10.02 -11.64 5.97
N GLY A 380 9.74 -12.89 6.33
CA GLY A 380 9.48 -13.95 5.36
C GLY A 380 8.37 -13.63 4.34
N ARG A 381 7.38 -12.80 4.71
CA ARG A 381 6.37 -12.29 3.77
C ARG A 381 6.98 -11.39 2.69
N LEU A 382 7.77 -10.38 3.09
CA LEU A 382 8.42 -9.44 2.17
C LEU A 382 9.49 -10.13 1.32
N PHE A 383 10.28 -11.03 1.92
CA PHE A 383 11.25 -11.80 1.15
C PHE A 383 10.58 -12.62 0.04
N ARG A 384 9.47 -13.33 0.33
CA ARG A 384 8.70 -14.01 -0.71
C ARG A 384 8.22 -13.03 -1.77
N GLU A 385 7.58 -11.94 -1.36
CA GLU A 385 7.09 -10.91 -2.29
C GLU A 385 8.20 -10.38 -3.22
N PHE A 386 9.43 -10.23 -2.72
CA PHE A 386 10.56 -9.62 -3.45
C PHE A 386 11.50 -10.61 -4.14
N SER A 387 11.35 -11.91 -3.90
CA SER A 387 12.15 -12.98 -4.52
C SER A 387 11.45 -13.68 -5.68
N ILE A 388 10.10 -13.62 -5.72
CA ILE A 388 9.26 -14.45 -6.61
C ILE A 388 9.26 -14.01 -8.08
N LEU A 389 9.80 -12.83 -8.41
CA LEU A 389 10.07 -12.46 -9.80
C LEU A 389 11.34 -13.15 -10.31
N ARG A 390 11.43 -14.48 -10.20
CA ARG A 390 12.54 -15.31 -10.71
C ARG A 390 12.09 -16.42 -11.66
N GLY A 391 10.80 -16.53 -11.95
CA GLY A 391 10.27 -17.56 -12.85
C GLY A 391 9.12 -17.05 -13.69
N ALA A 392 9.42 -16.57 -14.89
CA ALA A 392 8.52 -16.53 -16.02
C ALA A 392 9.34 -16.78 -17.27
#